data_AF-X1ATT1-F1
#
_entry.id   AF-X1ATT1-F1
#
_cell.length_a   1.000
_cell.length_b   1.000
_cell.length_c   1.000
_cell.angle_alpha   90.00
_cell.angle_beta   90.00
_cell.angle_gamma   90.00
#
_symmetry.space_group_name_H-M   'P 1'
#
loop_
_entity.id
_entity.type
_entity.pdbx_description
1 polymer ?
#
loop_
_entity_poly.entity_id
_entity_poly.type
_entity_poly.pdbx_seq_one_letter_code
_entity_poly.pdbx_strand_id
1 'polypeptide(L)'
;MNNKIDFYNEENYCPWNFWEAVVAVFLTIPLILILTIPIAYFLERNMGEVIFSPSEISNFGFAIAYFIQAIVLLILLWLFVFYRNRATWYDLGIKPLSFLKGIFLTLFGIIAIFFIDIVYTIFLRFIPWDISKDKIRLLIENKNISLPMLFIVAVIIAPICEELFFRGFLFPAFKKKMATFSAMFLIENFINLKINLF
;
A
#
# COMPACT_ATOMS: atom_id res chain seq x y z
N MET A 1 29.21 -28.10 11.35
CA MET A 1 27.86 -28.42 10.84
C MET A 1 26.73 -27.61 11.50
N ASN A 2 27.00 -26.64 12.39
CA ASN A 2 25.94 -25.83 13.05
C ASN A 2 25.46 -24.59 12.27
N ASN A 3 26.27 -23.98 11.39
CA ASN A 3 25.87 -22.69 10.79
C ASN A 3 24.62 -22.75 9.91
N LYS A 4 24.29 -23.87 9.25
CA LYS A 4 23.13 -23.89 8.34
C LYS A 4 21.79 -23.78 9.09
N ILE A 5 21.69 -24.27 10.32
CA ILE A 5 20.44 -24.30 11.07
C ILE A 5 20.09 -22.89 11.59
N ASP A 6 21.10 -22.11 11.95
CA ASP A 6 20.92 -20.73 12.43
C ASP A 6 20.50 -19.78 11.29
N PHE A 7 21.06 -19.93 10.08
CA PHE A 7 20.67 -19.13 8.91
C PHE A 7 19.22 -19.37 8.46
N TYR A 8 18.69 -20.60 8.55
CA TYR A 8 17.28 -20.90 8.22
C TYR A 8 16.31 -20.30 9.24
N ASN A 9 16.72 -20.15 10.50
CA ASN A 9 15.91 -19.55 11.55
C ASN A 9 15.86 -18.01 11.44
N GLU A 10 16.92 -17.35 10.99
CA GLU A 10 16.94 -15.89 10.76
C GLU A 10 16.05 -15.46 9.58
N GLU A 11 15.96 -16.25 8.50
CA GLU A 11 15.12 -15.90 7.33
C GLU A 11 13.60 -16.02 7.57
N ASN A 12 13.18 -16.70 8.65
CA ASN A 12 11.79 -16.85 9.04
C ASN A 12 11.48 -16.27 10.43
N TYR A 13 12.44 -15.54 11.02
CA TYR A 13 12.21 -14.85 12.27
C TYR A 13 11.23 -13.70 12.04
N CYS A 14 10.07 -13.83 12.69
CA CYS A 14 9.01 -12.85 12.65
C CYS A 14 8.36 -12.88 14.04
N PRO A 15 8.44 -11.81 14.83
CA PRO A 15 8.00 -11.85 16.22
C PRO A 15 6.46 -11.92 16.37
N TRP A 16 5.70 -11.44 15.37
CA TRP A 16 4.23 -11.47 15.38
C TRP A 16 3.62 -12.76 14.81
N ASN A 17 2.36 -13.00 15.18
CA ASN A 17 1.63 -14.22 14.80
C ASN A 17 0.78 -14.03 13.53
N PHE A 18 0.50 -15.14 12.83
CA PHE A 18 -0.42 -15.17 11.68
C PHE A 18 -1.80 -14.54 12.00
N TRP A 19 -2.35 -14.85 13.19
CA TRP A 19 -3.65 -14.33 13.60
C TRP A 19 -3.66 -12.82 13.82
N GLU A 20 -2.53 -12.24 14.23
CA GLU A 20 -2.41 -10.79 14.40
C GLU A 20 -2.44 -10.09 13.03
N ALA A 21 -1.82 -10.67 12.01
CA ALA A 21 -1.91 -10.17 10.64
C ALA A 21 -3.34 -10.30 10.08
N VAL A 22 -4.02 -11.43 10.29
CA VAL A 22 -5.42 -11.60 9.87
C VAL A 22 -6.32 -10.57 10.55
N VAL A 23 -6.20 -10.39 11.86
CA VAL A 23 -6.97 -9.37 12.60
C VAL A 23 -6.66 -7.98 12.08
N ALA A 24 -5.41 -7.64 11.81
CA ALA A 24 -5.03 -6.35 11.26
C ALA A 24 -5.70 -6.09 9.90
N VAL A 25 -5.69 -7.07 8.98
CA VAL A 25 -6.38 -6.98 7.67
C VAL A 25 -7.88 -6.71 7.86
N PHE A 26 -8.54 -7.49 8.71
CA PHE A 26 -9.98 -7.33 8.97
C PHE A 26 -10.31 -6.00 9.66
N LEU A 27 -9.41 -5.46 10.48
CA LEU A 27 -9.58 -4.14 11.12
C LEU A 27 -9.30 -2.98 10.17
N THR A 28 -8.51 -3.19 9.10
CA THR A 28 -8.08 -2.08 8.24
C THR A 28 -9.26 -1.42 7.55
N ILE A 29 -10.11 -2.20 6.88
CA ILE A 29 -11.28 -1.70 6.14
C ILE A 29 -12.27 -0.95 7.05
N PRO A 30 -12.79 -1.52 8.16
CA PRO A 30 -13.74 -0.82 9.00
C PRO A 30 -13.13 0.43 9.65
N LEU A 31 -11.85 0.42 10.04
CA LEU A 31 -11.21 1.62 10.59
C LEU A 31 -11.10 2.73 9.55
N ILE A 32 -10.74 2.40 8.30
CA ILE A 32 -10.72 3.41 7.23
C ILE A 32 -12.13 3.98 7.06
N LEU A 33 -13.17 3.15 6.92
CA LEU A 33 -14.54 3.61 6.73
C LEU A 33 -15.06 4.47 7.90
N ILE A 34 -14.80 4.04 9.13
CA ILE A 34 -15.20 4.77 10.35
C ILE A 34 -14.55 6.15 10.43
N LEU A 35 -13.33 6.30 9.90
CA LEU A 35 -12.63 7.59 9.89
C LEU A 35 -13.00 8.45 8.68
N THR A 36 -13.11 7.86 7.49
CA THR A 36 -13.36 8.62 6.26
C THR A 36 -14.79 9.13 6.17
N ILE A 37 -15.80 8.34 6.56
CA ILE A 37 -17.22 8.70 6.42
C ILE A 37 -17.59 9.95 7.25
N PRO A 38 -17.24 10.07 8.54
CA PRO A 38 -17.58 11.26 9.33
C PRO A 38 -16.82 12.51 8.86
N ILE A 39 -15.56 12.34 8.44
CA ILE A 39 -14.74 13.43 7.91
C ILE A 39 -15.32 13.93 6.58
N ALA A 40 -15.70 13.00 5.70
CA ALA A 40 -16.41 13.31 4.45
C ALA A 40 -17.66 14.14 4.71
N TYR A 41 -18.55 13.64 5.59
CA TYR A 41 -19.80 14.31 5.93
C TYR A 41 -19.58 15.69 6.57
N PHE A 42 -18.59 15.82 7.45
CA PHE A 42 -18.25 17.08 8.09
C PHE A 42 -17.72 18.11 7.08
N LEU A 43 -16.85 17.69 6.17
CA LEU A 43 -16.28 18.59 5.18
C LEU A 43 -17.32 19.02 4.13
N GLU A 44 -18.15 18.09 3.64
CA GLU A 44 -19.25 18.40 2.71
C GLU A 44 -20.22 19.41 3.33
N ARG A 45 -20.58 19.23 4.61
CA ARG A 45 -21.47 20.15 5.33
C ARG A 45 -20.91 21.57 5.48
N ASN A 46 -19.61 21.72 5.67
CA ASN A 46 -18.99 23.02 5.95
C ASN A 46 -18.46 23.72 4.70
N MET A 47 -18.00 22.96 3.70
CA MET A 47 -17.38 23.49 2.48
C MET A 47 -18.34 23.51 1.29
N GLY A 48 -19.48 22.81 1.37
CA GLY A 48 -20.48 22.76 0.30
C GLY A 48 -20.02 22.00 -0.96
N GLU A 49 -18.83 21.38 -0.93
CA GLU A 49 -18.30 20.56 -2.01
C GLU A 49 -18.62 19.09 -1.77
N VAL A 50 -19.03 18.38 -2.81
CA VAL A 50 -19.19 16.92 -2.78
C VAL A 50 -17.81 16.30 -2.94
N ILE A 51 -17.24 15.82 -1.83
CA ILE A 51 -15.83 15.40 -1.74
C ILE A 51 -15.65 13.93 -2.16
N PHE A 52 -16.71 13.12 -2.06
CA PHE A 52 -16.71 11.69 -2.36
C PHE A 52 -17.88 11.32 -3.28
N SER A 53 -17.95 11.92 -4.48
CA SER A 53 -18.85 11.44 -5.53
C SER A 53 -18.08 10.49 -6.48
N PRO A 54 -18.63 9.32 -6.83
CA PRO A 54 -18.05 8.44 -7.86
C PRO A 54 -17.86 9.12 -9.22
N SER A 55 -18.54 10.23 -9.50
CA SER A 55 -18.54 10.92 -10.79
C SER A 55 -17.72 12.22 -10.83
N GLU A 56 -17.52 12.89 -9.70
CA GLU A 56 -16.75 14.13 -9.59
C GLU A 56 -15.86 14.05 -8.36
N ILE A 57 -14.64 13.61 -8.59
CA ILE A 57 -13.65 13.46 -7.56
C ILE A 57 -12.92 14.79 -7.38
N SER A 58 -13.06 15.42 -6.21
CA SER A 58 -12.18 16.53 -5.84
C SER A 58 -10.79 15.96 -5.46
N ASN A 59 -9.72 16.51 -6.07
CA ASN A 59 -8.34 16.10 -5.78
C ASN A 59 -8.00 16.20 -4.28
N PHE A 60 -8.63 17.14 -3.58
CA PHE A 60 -8.46 17.37 -2.15
C PHE A 60 -9.07 16.25 -1.30
N GLY A 61 -10.29 15.80 -1.63
CA GLY A 61 -10.95 14.68 -0.96
C GLY A 61 -10.16 13.39 -1.05
N PHE A 62 -9.62 13.13 -2.25
CA PHE A 62 -8.78 11.97 -2.48
C PHE A 62 -7.48 12.03 -1.68
N ALA A 63 -6.80 13.18 -1.66
CA ALA A 63 -5.59 13.34 -0.87
C ALA A 63 -5.87 13.07 0.62
N ILE A 64 -6.99 13.56 1.15
CA ILE A 64 -7.38 13.29 2.55
C ILE A 64 -7.66 11.81 2.79
N ALA A 65 -8.42 11.15 1.93
CA ALA A 65 -8.74 9.73 2.10
C ALA A 65 -7.50 8.84 2.06
N TYR A 66 -6.59 9.07 1.11
CA TYR A 66 -5.31 8.35 1.04
C TYR A 66 -4.44 8.65 2.27
N PHE A 67 -4.46 9.88 2.77
CA PHE A 67 -3.72 10.24 3.98
C PHE A 67 -4.28 9.54 5.23
N ILE A 68 -5.60 9.50 5.40
CA ILE A 68 -6.26 8.75 6.48
C ILE A 68 -5.90 7.26 6.39
N GLN A 69 -5.93 6.69 5.19
CA GLN A 69 -5.53 5.31 4.98
C GLN A 69 -4.09 5.05 5.40
N ALA A 70 -3.15 5.90 5.00
CA ALA A 70 -1.75 5.80 5.43
C ALA A 70 -1.63 5.84 6.96
N ILE A 71 -2.37 6.73 7.62
CA ILE A 71 -2.42 6.82 9.08
C ILE A 71 -2.96 5.52 9.70
N VAL A 72 -4.07 4.97 9.19
CA VAL A 72 -4.65 3.72 9.72
C VAL A 72 -3.65 2.57 9.63
N LEU A 73 -2.95 2.43 8.48
CA LEU A 73 -1.92 1.41 8.30
C LEU A 73 -0.79 1.58 9.31
N LEU A 74 -0.32 2.80 9.53
CA LEU A 74 0.73 3.11 10.51
C LEU A 74 0.27 2.85 11.95
N ILE A 75 -0.97 3.17 12.30
CA ILE A 75 -1.54 2.90 13.63
C ILE A 75 -1.59 1.39 13.88
N LEU A 76 -2.10 0.62 12.92
CA LEU A 76 -2.16 -0.84 13.03
C LEU A 76 -0.76 -1.45 13.11
N LEU A 77 0.17 -0.98 12.28
CA LEU A 77 1.58 -1.37 12.35
C LEU A 77 2.13 -1.08 13.75
N TRP A 78 1.90 0.11 14.28
CA TRP A 78 2.41 0.50 15.59
C TRP A 78 1.84 -0.34 16.73
N LEU A 79 0.54 -0.61 16.69
CA LEU A 79 -0.16 -1.40 17.72
C LEU A 79 0.30 -2.87 17.73
N PHE A 80 0.42 -3.50 16.56
CA PHE A 80 0.78 -4.92 16.48
C PHE A 80 2.28 -5.18 16.50
N VAL A 81 3.10 -4.31 15.91
CA VAL A 81 4.55 -4.53 15.80
C VAL A 81 5.30 -3.98 17.01
N PHE A 82 5.13 -2.68 17.29
CA PHE A 82 5.91 -2.01 18.33
C PHE A 82 5.29 -2.20 19.73
N TYR A 83 3.98 -1.97 19.87
CA TYR A 83 3.33 -2.02 21.18
C TYR A 83 3.16 -3.46 21.69
N ARG A 84 2.64 -4.36 20.86
CA ARG A 84 2.35 -5.74 21.28
C ARG A 84 3.58 -6.66 21.25
N ASN A 85 4.34 -6.63 20.15
CA ASN A 85 5.42 -7.58 19.92
C ASN A 85 6.83 -7.03 20.22
N ARG A 86 6.94 -5.75 20.63
CA ARG A 86 8.22 -5.06 20.94
C ARG A 86 9.29 -5.24 19.86
N ALA A 87 8.86 -5.36 18.61
CA ALA A 87 9.74 -5.58 17.48
C ALA A 87 10.45 -4.27 17.09
N THR A 88 11.58 -4.40 16.41
CA THR A 88 12.39 -3.27 15.95
C THR A 88 12.19 -3.03 14.44
N TRP A 89 12.63 -1.87 13.95
CA TRP A 89 12.59 -1.54 12.52
C TRP A 89 13.34 -2.56 11.63
N TYR A 90 14.32 -3.28 12.20
CA TYR A 90 15.05 -4.35 11.53
C TYR A 90 14.17 -5.58 11.24
N ASP A 91 13.21 -5.87 12.12
CA ASP A 91 12.28 -7.01 11.98
C ASP A 91 11.25 -6.77 10.87
N LEU A 92 11.00 -5.50 10.50
CA LEU A 92 10.15 -5.11 9.38
C LEU A 92 10.84 -5.24 8.01
N GLY A 93 12.03 -5.84 7.96
CA GLY A 93 12.78 -6.03 6.72
C GLY A 93 13.52 -4.80 6.23
N ILE A 94 13.63 -3.74 7.05
CA ILE A 94 14.53 -2.61 6.78
C ILE A 94 15.97 -3.08 7.07
N LYS A 95 16.51 -3.87 6.13
CA LYS A 95 17.91 -4.27 6.15
C LYS A 95 18.74 -3.13 5.56
N PRO A 96 19.89 -2.77 6.17
CA PRO A 96 20.82 -1.81 5.58
C PRO A 96 21.41 -2.43 4.32
N LEU A 97 20.75 -2.19 3.17
CA LEU A 97 21.30 -2.48 1.86
C LEU A 97 22.49 -1.54 1.64
N SER A 98 23.59 -2.08 1.11
CA SER A 98 24.70 -1.23 0.68
C SER A 98 24.17 -0.20 -0.32
N PHE A 99 24.34 1.09 -0.02
CA PHE A 99 23.76 2.22 -0.74
C PHE A 99 23.87 2.10 -2.27
N LEU A 100 25.02 1.62 -2.76
CA LEU A 100 25.28 1.40 -4.19
C LEU A 100 24.45 0.26 -4.82
N LYS A 101 24.29 -0.87 -4.13
CA LYS A 101 23.41 -1.96 -4.61
C LYS A 101 21.95 -1.54 -4.57
N GLY A 102 21.56 -0.73 -3.56
CA GLY A 102 20.23 -0.13 -3.48
C GLY A 102 19.93 0.73 -4.70
N ILE A 103 20.81 1.68 -5.04
CA ILE A 103 20.68 2.54 -6.23
C ILE A 103 20.58 1.72 -7.53
N PHE A 104 21.42 0.70 -7.70
CA PHE A 104 21.44 -0.06 -8.94
C PHE A 104 20.18 -0.92 -9.10
N LEU A 105 19.70 -1.51 -8.00
CA LEU A 105 18.48 -2.30 -7.99
C LEU A 105 17.23 -1.44 -8.20
N THR A 106 17.16 -0.24 -7.59
CA THR A 106 16.04 0.68 -7.82
C THR A 106 16.03 1.20 -9.25
N LEU A 107 17.19 1.59 -9.79
CA LEU A 107 17.30 2.04 -11.18
C LEU A 107 16.89 0.94 -12.16
N PHE A 108 17.38 -0.29 -11.96
CA PHE A 108 17.00 -1.44 -12.77
C PHE A 108 15.51 -1.77 -12.65
N GLY A 109 14.96 -1.70 -11.44
CA GLY A 109 13.53 -1.89 -11.19
C GLY A 109 12.66 -0.86 -11.91
N ILE A 110 13.03 0.42 -11.86
CA ILE A 110 12.33 1.49 -12.59
C ILE A 110 12.35 1.20 -14.09
N ILE A 111 13.52 0.90 -14.65
CA ILE A 111 13.67 0.58 -16.08
C ILE A 111 12.82 -0.64 -16.46
N ALA A 112 12.81 -1.68 -15.63
CA ALA A 112 12.03 -2.88 -15.87
C ALA A 112 10.51 -2.58 -15.85
N ILE A 113 10.03 -1.79 -14.89
CA ILE A 113 8.62 -1.38 -14.81
C ILE A 113 8.23 -0.57 -16.05
N PHE A 114 9.04 0.42 -16.44
CA PHE A 114 8.81 1.21 -17.66
C PHE A 114 8.79 0.33 -18.91
N PHE A 115 9.70 -0.63 -19.01
CA PHE A 115 9.74 -1.56 -20.13
C PHE A 115 8.48 -2.42 -20.19
N ILE A 116 8.04 -2.98 -19.06
CA ILE A 116 6.81 -3.75 -18.95
C ILE A 116 5.60 -2.90 -19.33
N ASP A 117 5.53 -1.65 -18.88
CA ASP A 117 4.44 -0.73 -19.18
C ASP A 117 4.34 -0.40 -20.69
N ILE A 118 5.49 -0.18 -21.34
CA ILE A 118 5.56 0.02 -22.80
C ILE A 118 5.06 -1.23 -23.53
N VAL A 119 5.55 -2.41 -23.15
CA VAL A 119 5.14 -3.68 -23.76
C VAL A 119 3.64 -3.90 -23.56
N TYR A 120 3.14 -3.69 -22.35
CA TYR A 120 1.72 -3.80 -22.01
C TYR A 120 0.87 -2.85 -22.86
N THR A 121 1.24 -1.58 -22.96
CA THR A 121 0.53 -0.58 -23.79
C THR A 121 0.52 -0.96 -25.27
N ILE A 122 1.61 -1.52 -25.79
CA ILE A 122 1.67 -2.03 -27.17
C ILE A 122 0.71 -3.21 -27.34
N PHE A 123 0.70 -4.16 -26.41
CA PHE A 123 -0.23 -5.30 -26.43
C PHE A 123 -1.70 -4.85 -26.39
N LEU A 124 -2.02 -3.85 -25.57
CA LEU A 124 -3.38 -3.32 -25.46
C LEU A 124 -3.86 -2.66 -26.77
N ARG A 125 -2.97 -2.12 -27.61
CA ARG A 125 -3.37 -1.60 -28.94
C ARG A 125 -3.93 -2.66 -29.88
N PHE A 126 -3.59 -3.93 -29.66
CA PHE A 126 -4.07 -5.04 -30.48
C PHE A 126 -5.39 -5.65 -29.97
N ILE A 127 -5.86 -5.24 -28.79
CA ILE A 127 -7.11 -5.69 -28.21
C ILE A 127 -8.10 -4.52 -28.24
N PRO A 128 -9.25 -4.62 -28.93
CA PRO A 128 -10.28 -3.58 -28.94
C PRO A 128 -11.07 -3.61 -27.62
N TRP A 129 -10.39 -3.44 -26.49
CA TRP A 129 -11.01 -3.28 -25.19
C TRP A 129 -10.94 -1.80 -24.81
N ASP A 130 -12.10 -1.20 -24.57
CA ASP A 130 -12.20 0.15 -24.03
C ASP A 130 -11.78 0.08 -22.55
N ILE A 131 -10.47 0.14 -22.30
CA ILE A 131 -9.93 0.12 -20.95
C ILE A 131 -10.34 1.45 -20.32
N SER A 132 -11.35 1.36 -19.44
CA SER A 132 -11.85 2.46 -18.63
C SER A 132 -10.68 3.30 -18.13
N LYS A 133 -10.68 4.58 -18.54
CA LYS A 133 -9.61 5.54 -18.28
C LYS A 133 -9.18 5.45 -16.81
N ASP A 134 -7.90 5.26 -16.57
CA ASP A 134 -7.33 5.22 -15.22
C ASP A 134 -7.85 6.40 -14.39
N LYS A 135 -8.36 6.13 -13.19
CA LYS A 135 -8.82 7.17 -12.26
C LYS A 135 -7.76 8.27 -12.10
N ILE A 136 -6.48 7.90 -12.12
CA ILE A 136 -5.33 8.83 -12.05
C ILE A 136 -5.29 9.77 -13.26
N ARG A 137 -5.61 9.30 -14.47
CA ARG A 137 -5.63 10.12 -15.69
C ARG A 137 -6.77 11.14 -15.67
N LEU A 138 -7.94 10.76 -15.15
CA LEU A 138 -9.07 11.67 -14.91
C LEU A 138 -8.71 12.75 -13.86
N LEU A 139 -7.90 12.39 -12.85
CA LEU A 139 -7.43 13.35 -11.82
C LEU A 139 -6.36 14.32 -12.34
N ILE A 140 -5.48 13.86 -13.25
CA ILE A 140 -4.46 14.71 -13.90
C ILE A 140 -5.11 15.69 -14.90
N GLU A 141 -6.15 15.26 -15.62
CA GLU A 141 -6.89 16.14 -16.54
C GLU A 141 -7.60 17.30 -15.82
N ASN A 142 -8.01 17.12 -14.55
CA ASN A 142 -8.76 18.10 -13.78
C ASN A 142 -7.97 19.32 -13.26
N LYS A 143 -6.68 19.49 -13.62
CA LYS A 143 -5.85 20.72 -13.48
C LYS A 143 -6.09 21.60 -12.23
N ASN A 144 -6.37 21.01 -11.07
CA ASN A 144 -6.60 21.76 -9.84
C ASN A 144 -5.34 21.85 -8.96
N ILE A 145 -5.25 22.94 -8.21
CA ILE A 145 -4.10 23.40 -7.38
C ILE A 145 -3.63 22.35 -6.34
N SER A 146 -4.40 21.29 -6.10
CA SER A 146 -4.08 20.19 -5.15
C SER A 146 -3.14 19.12 -5.70
N LEU A 147 -2.69 19.22 -6.95
CA LEU A 147 -1.86 18.20 -7.63
C LEU A 147 -0.55 17.85 -6.89
N PRO A 148 0.21 18.82 -6.32
CA PRO A 148 1.43 18.50 -5.57
C PRO A 148 1.15 17.73 -4.27
N MET A 149 0.07 18.07 -3.55
CA MET A 149 -0.32 17.38 -2.32
C MET A 149 -0.76 15.95 -2.60
N LEU A 150 -1.59 15.76 -3.63
CA LEU A 150 -2.00 14.44 -4.09
C LEU A 150 -0.79 13.60 -4.52
N PHE A 151 0.16 14.20 -5.23
CA PHE A 151 1.40 13.52 -5.63
C PHE A 151 2.20 13.05 -4.41
N ILE A 152 2.47 13.92 -3.44
CA ILE A 152 3.24 13.56 -2.25
C ILE A 152 2.54 12.43 -1.48
N VAL A 153 1.23 12.54 -1.27
CA VAL A 153 0.49 11.55 -0.49
C VAL A 153 0.38 10.21 -1.23
N ALA A 154 -0.05 10.22 -2.49
CA ALA A 154 -0.35 8.99 -3.23
C ALA A 154 0.91 8.32 -3.83
N VAL A 155 1.95 9.08 -4.17
CA VAL A 155 3.16 8.54 -4.84
C VAL A 155 4.29 8.26 -3.87
N ILE A 156 4.37 9.01 -2.76
CA ILE A 156 5.48 8.86 -1.80
C ILE A 156 4.97 8.23 -0.51
N ILE A 157 4.02 8.86 0.17
CA ILE A 157 3.61 8.45 1.52
C ILE A 157 2.90 7.09 1.49
N ALA A 158 1.89 6.94 0.63
CA ALA A 158 1.09 5.73 0.55
C ALA A 158 1.97 4.50 0.22
N PRO A 159 2.81 4.49 -0.84
CA PRO A 159 3.67 3.34 -1.13
C PRO A 159 4.64 2.99 0.00
N ILE A 160 5.18 3.98 0.71
CA ILE A 160 6.06 3.71 1.87
C ILE A 160 5.27 3.02 2.99
N CYS A 161 4.10 3.55 3.36
CA CYS A 161 3.26 2.94 4.39
C CYS A 161 2.78 1.55 3.99
N GLU A 162 2.43 1.37 2.73
CA GLU A 162 2.02 0.09 2.15
C GLU A 162 3.16 -0.93 2.16
N GLU A 163 4.38 -0.54 1.78
CA GLU A 163 5.54 -1.45 1.81
C GLU A 163 5.84 -1.91 3.24
N LEU A 164 5.80 -1.00 4.22
CA LEU A 164 6.00 -1.33 5.64
C LEU A 164 4.91 -2.26 6.17
N PHE A 165 3.65 -2.01 5.81
CA PHE A 165 2.52 -2.82 6.30
C PHE A 165 2.43 -4.17 5.58
N PHE A 166 2.49 -4.19 4.24
CA PHE A 166 2.32 -5.41 3.44
C PHE A 166 3.56 -6.28 3.44
N ARG A 167 4.74 -5.72 3.15
CA ARG A 167 5.97 -6.52 3.11
C ARG A 167 6.59 -6.66 4.48
N GLY A 168 6.64 -5.56 5.22
CA GLY A 168 7.28 -5.55 6.53
C GLY A 168 6.52 -6.35 7.57
N PHE A 169 5.18 -6.25 7.59
CA PHE A 169 4.35 -6.90 8.62
C PHE A 169 3.55 -8.10 8.08
N LEU A 170 2.73 -7.91 7.04
CA LEU A 170 1.79 -8.95 6.59
C LEU A 170 2.49 -10.17 5.98
N PHE A 171 3.42 -9.95 5.05
CA PHE A 171 4.09 -10.98 4.27
C PHE A 171 4.82 -12.03 5.14
N PRO A 172 5.69 -11.65 6.10
CA PRO A 172 6.34 -12.62 6.97
C PRO A 172 5.34 -13.36 7.87
N ALA A 173 4.23 -12.71 8.29
CA ALA A 173 3.19 -13.36 9.08
C ALA A 173 2.45 -14.45 8.29
N PHE A 174 2.13 -14.17 7.03
CA PHE A 174 1.45 -15.11 6.12
C PHE A 174 2.38 -16.24 5.67
N LYS A 175 3.65 -15.93 5.40
CA LYS A 175 4.68 -16.93 5.02
C LYS A 175 4.86 -18.03 6.07
N LYS A 176 4.58 -17.76 7.36
CA LYS A 176 4.63 -18.78 8.42
C LYS A 176 3.65 -19.95 8.24
N LYS A 177 2.50 -19.70 7.62
CA LYS A 177 1.41 -20.70 7.50
C LYS A 177 1.04 -21.04 6.06
N MET A 178 1.49 -20.26 5.09
CA MET A 178 1.08 -20.38 3.70
C MET A 178 2.30 -20.40 2.78
N ALA A 179 2.18 -21.10 1.65
CA ALA A 179 3.18 -21.04 0.59
C ALA A 179 3.28 -19.60 0.05
N THR A 180 4.48 -19.19 -0.35
CA THR A 180 4.79 -17.82 -0.81
C THR A 180 3.80 -17.31 -1.86
N PHE A 181 3.39 -18.18 -2.80
CA PHE A 181 2.46 -17.83 -3.87
C PHE A 181 1.05 -17.51 -3.35
N SER A 182 0.54 -18.29 -2.39
CA SER A 182 -0.78 -18.06 -1.78
C SER A 182 -0.80 -16.79 -0.93
N ALA A 183 0.30 -16.51 -0.22
CA ALA A 183 0.44 -15.26 0.54
C ALA A 183 0.45 -14.03 -0.39
N MET A 184 1.18 -14.08 -1.51
CA MET A 184 1.20 -13.00 -2.50
C MET A 184 -0.18 -12.76 -3.10
N PHE A 185 -0.89 -13.82 -3.50
CA PHE A 185 -2.22 -13.69 -4.08
C PHE A 185 -3.22 -13.06 -3.10
N LEU A 186 -3.19 -13.44 -1.82
CA LEU A 186 -4.09 -12.84 -0.82
C LEU A 186 -3.79 -11.36 -0.57
N ILE A 187 -2.50 -10.99 -0.49
CA ILE A 187 -2.09 -9.59 -0.30
C ILE A 187 -2.54 -8.75 -1.50
N GLU A 188 -2.34 -9.25 -2.72
CA GLU A 188 -2.73 -8.55 -3.95
C GLU A 188 -4.24 -8.31 -4.03
N ASN A 189 -5.06 -9.33 -3.70
CA ASN A 189 -6.51 -9.16 -3.67
C ASN A 189 -6.94 -8.13 -2.62
N PHE A 190 -6.29 -8.12 -1.45
CA PHE A 190 -6.60 -7.15 -0.42
C PHE A 190 -6.22 -5.72 -0.83
N ILE A 191 -5.06 -5.53 -1.47
CA ILE A 191 -4.64 -4.24 -2.04
C ILE A 191 -5.67 -3.76 -3.07
N ASN A 192 -6.08 -4.64 -3.99
CA ASN A 192 -7.09 -4.30 -5.00
C ASN A 192 -8.45 -3.95 -4.37
N LEU A 193 -8.91 -4.68 -3.36
CA LEU A 193 -10.14 -4.35 -2.63
C LEU A 193 -10.05 -2.98 -1.97
N LYS A 194 -8.91 -2.69 -1.33
CA LYS A 194 -8.63 -1.41 -0.68
C LYS A 194 -8.64 -0.26 -1.69
N ILE A 195 -8.04 -0.45 -2.87
CA ILE A 195 -8.02 0.57 -3.94
C ILE A 195 -9.43 0.79 -4.49
N ASN A 196 -10.21 -0.25 -4.72
CA ASN A 196 -11.55 -0.10 -5.32
C ASN A 196 -12.60 0.54 -4.40
N LEU A 197 -12.39 0.50 -3.08
CA LEU A 197 -13.25 1.18 -2.11
C LEU A 197 -13.14 2.72 -2.15
N PHE A 198 -12.17 3.27 -2.91
CA PHE A 198 -11.91 4.71 -3.09
C PHE A 198 -11.73 5.04 -4.58
#